data_AF-A0A3D0ESY5-F1
#
_entry.id   AF-A0A3D0ESY5-F1
#
_cell.length_a   1.000
_cell.length_b   1.000
_cell.length_c   1.000
_cell.angle_alpha   90.00
_cell.angle_beta   90.00
_cell.angle_gamma   90.00
#
_symmetry.space_group_name_H-M   'P 1'
#
loop_
_entity.id
_entity.type
_entity.pdbx_description
1 polymer ?
#
loop_
_entity_poly.entity_id
_entity_poly.type
_entity_poly.pdbx_seq_one_letter_code
_entity_poly.pdbx_strand_id
1 'polypeptide(L)'
;NRLTSRQQSIYRQSDDIKYLTLREVAQLQSASTALEELLISEDLSEIENTCQAIADEVVSQIKAPRLKVQILTVRPSDDWGELHGLYLPEDDGKPAKIQVWMRTA
;
A
#
# COMPACT_ATOMS: atom_id res chain seq x y z
N ASN A 1 15.69 15.33 11.23
CA ASN A 1 16.47 14.11 11.56
C ASN A 1 17.35 13.73 10.39
N ARG A 2 18.64 13.45 10.61
CA ARG A 2 19.60 13.08 9.54
C ARG A 2 19.77 11.57 9.52
N LEU A 3 19.60 10.94 8.37
CA LEU A 3 19.78 9.49 8.19
C LEU A 3 21.21 9.06 8.53
N THR A 4 21.37 7.90 9.16
CA THR A 4 22.68 7.25 9.36
C THR A 4 23.32 6.87 8.02
N SER A 5 24.63 6.65 7.99
CA SER A 5 25.34 6.25 6.75
C SER A 5 24.77 4.97 6.14
N ARG A 6 24.34 4.01 6.97
CA ARG A 6 23.68 2.78 6.52
C ARG A 6 22.34 3.08 5.85
N GLN A 7 21.50 3.92 6.48
CA GLN A 7 20.21 4.33 5.91
C GLN A 7 20.38 5.10 4.59
N GLN A 8 21.40 5.98 4.49
CA GLN A 8 21.71 6.68 3.24
C GLN A 8 22.17 5.72 2.13
N SER A 9 22.91 4.66 2.47
CA SER A 9 23.29 3.62 1.51
C SER A 9 22.07 2.84 1.01
N ILE A 10 21.17 2.45 1.92
CA ILE A 10 19.91 1.78 1.57
C ILE A 10 19.08 2.69 0.66
N TYR A 11 18.93 3.97 1.02
CA TYR A 11 18.19 4.95 0.23
C TYR A 11 18.72 5.05 -1.21
N ARG A 12 20.05 5.13 -1.39
CA ARG A 12 20.66 5.17 -2.73
C ARG A 12 20.42 3.90 -3.53
N GLN A 13 20.52 2.73 -2.89
CA GLN A 13 20.21 1.46 -3.54
C GLN A 13 18.75 1.38 -3.97
N SER A 14 17.82 1.91 -3.17
CA SER A 14 16.41 2.02 -3.55
C SER A 14 16.20 2.98 -4.72
N ASP A 15 16.91 4.11 -4.74
CA ASP A 15 16.83 5.11 -5.82
C ASP A 15 17.32 4.56 -7.18
N ASP A 16 18.23 3.59 -7.15
CA ASP A 16 18.71 2.89 -8.35
C ASP A 16 17.68 1.92 -8.96
N ILE A 17 16.63 1.54 -8.22
CA ILE A 17 15.55 0.67 -8.72
C ILE A 17 14.65 1.49 -9.64
N LYS A 18 14.77 1.28 -10.96
CA LYS A 18 13.96 2.00 -11.97
C LYS A 18 12.65 1.32 -12.33
N TYR A 19 12.62 -0.01 -12.22
CA TYR A 19 11.46 -0.82 -12.59
C TYR A 19 11.35 -2.01 -11.64
N LEU A 20 10.11 -2.36 -11.27
CA LEU A 20 9.79 -3.62 -10.61
C LEU A 20 8.95 -4.45 -11.59
N THR A 21 9.33 -5.71 -11.80
CA THR A 21 8.58 -6.63 -12.65
C THR A 21 7.68 -7.50 -11.78
N LEU A 22 6.37 -7.41 -12.03
CA LEU A 22 5.38 -8.32 -11.47
C LEU A 22 5.15 -9.45 -12.47
N ARG A 23 5.09 -10.69 -11.98
CA ARG A 23 4.94 -11.91 -12.79
C ARG A 23 3.46 -12.29 -12.95
N GLU A 24 2.69 -12.25 -11.86
CA GLU A 24 1.29 -12.68 -11.82
C GLU A 24 0.33 -11.51 -12.05
N VAL A 25 0.54 -10.75 -13.13
CA VAL A 25 -0.22 -9.53 -13.41
C VAL A 25 -1.71 -9.79 -13.68
N ALA A 26 -2.07 -10.97 -14.19
CA ALA A 26 -3.46 -11.32 -14.48
C ALA A 26 -4.30 -11.41 -13.19
N GLN A 27 -3.75 -11.98 -12.12
CA GLN A 27 -4.44 -12.09 -10.83
C GLN A 27 -4.67 -10.71 -10.21
N LEU A 28 -3.64 -9.85 -10.27
CA LEU A 28 -3.72 -8.46 -9.83
C LEU A 28 -4.74 -7.66 -10.64
N GLN A 29 -4.82 -7.89 -11.96
CA GLN A 29 -5.82 -7.26 -12.81
C GLN A 29 -7.23 -7.70 -12.43
N SER A 30 -7.47 -9.00 -12.27
CA SER A 30 -8.78 -9.51 -11.83
C SER A 30 -9.20 -8.97 -10.47
N ALA A 31 -8.28 -8.91 -9.50
CA ALA A 31 -8.55 -8.34 -8.18
C ALA A 31 -8.84 -6.83 -8.24
N SER A 32 -8.16 -6.10 -9.12
CA SER A 32 -8.40 -4.67 -9.35
C SER A 32 -9.78 -4.42 -9.98
N THR A 33 -10.21 -5.27 -10.92
CA THR A 33 -11.56 -5.20 -11.51
C THR A 33 -12.63 -5.53 -10.48
N ALA A 34 -12.44 -6.57 -9.66
CA ALA A 34 -13.37 -6.90 -8.59
C ALA A 34 -13.49 -5.76 -7.55
N LEU A 35 -12.37 -5.09 -7.25
CA LEU A 35 -12.36 -3.93 -6.36
C LEU A 35 -13.22 -2.78 -6.90
N GLU A 36 -13.24 -2.54 -8.22
CA GLU A 36 -14.09 -1.50 -8.83
C GLU A 36 -15.58 -1.78 -8.58
N GLU A 37 -16.02 -3.03 -8.72
CA GLU A 37 -17.40 -3.44 -8.42
C GLU A 37 -17.71 -3.32 -6.92
N LEU A 38 -16.78 -3.72 -6.05
CA LEU A 38 -16.94 -3.63 -4.60
C LEU A 38 -17.03 -2.18 -4.11
N LEU A 39 -16.28 -1.26 -4.72
CA LEU A 39 -16.34 0.16 -4.38
C LEU A 39 -17.74 0.75 -4.61
N ILE A 40 -18.53 0.21 -5.56
CA ILE A 40 -19.93 0.61 -5.77
C ILE A 40 -20.83 0.09 -4.66
N SER A 41 -20.53 -1.07 -4.09
CA SER A 41 -21.32 -1.69 -3.01
C SER A 41 -21.14 -1.02 -1.65
N GLU A 42 -20.08 -0.21 -1.49
CA GLU A 42 -19.67 0.44 -0.22
C GLU A 42 -19.42 -0.53 0.95
N ASP A 43 -19.22 -1.83 0.69
CA ASP A 43 -18.84 -2.80 1.72
C ASP A 43 -17.36 -2.61 2.12
N LEU A 44 -17.15 -1.81 3.17
CA LEU A 44 -15.83 -1.51 3.70
C LEU A 44 -15.00 -2.76 4.04
N SER A 45 -15.63 -3.84 4.53
CA SER A 45 -14.91 -5.05 4.95
C SER A 45 -14.40 -5.82 3.73
N GLU A 46 -15.24 -6.00 2.71
CA GLU A 46 -14.85 -6.66 1.46
C GLU A 46 -13.82 -5.83 0.67
N ILE A 47 -13.95 -4.51 0.68
CA ILE A 47 -12.98 -3.59 0.08
C ILE A 47 -11.62 -3.71 0.78
N GLU A 48 -11.58 -3.71 2.12
CA GLU A 48 -10.33 -3.84 2.87
C GLU A 48 -9.67 -5.21 2.65
N ASN A 49 -10.45 -6.30 2.66
CA ASN A 49 -9.96 -7.64 2.38
C ASN A 49 -9.36 -7.75 0.96
N THR A 50 -10.04 -7.19 -0.03
CA THR A 50 -9.58 -7.20 -1.42
C THR A 50 -8.31 -6.37 -1.59
N CYS A 51 -8.24 -5.19 -0.98
CA CYS A 51 -7.04 -4.36 -0.99
C CYS A 51 -5.86 -5.04 -0.28
N GLN A 52 -6.11 -5.73 0.84
CA GLN A 52 -5.08 -6.51 1.54
C GLN A 52 -4.56 -7.65 0.67
N ALA A 53 -5.43 -8.36 -0.05
CA ALA A 53 -5.03 -9.43 -0.97
C ALA A 53 -4.15 -8.90 -2.12
N ILE A 54 -4.51 -7.76 -2.71
CA ILE A 54 -3.68 -7.08 -3.73
C ILE A 54 -2.30 -6.73 -3.17
N ALA A 55 -2.25 -6.13 -1.97
CA ALA A 55 -0.99 -5.76 -1.34
C ALA A 55 -0.12 -6.98 -1.02
N ASP A 56 -0.72 -8.03 -0.47
CA ASP A 56 -0.04 -9.29 -0.15
C ASP A 56 0.57 -9.94 -1.40
N GLU A 57 -0.15 -9.94 -2.51
CA GLU A 57 0.33 -10.46 -3.79
C GLU A 57 1.52 -9.64 -4.31
N VAL A 58 1.40 -8.30 -4.33
CA VAL A 58 2.49 -7.41 -4.77
C VAL A 58 3.75 -7.59 -3.93
N VAL A 59 3.63 -7.54 -2.59
CA VAL A 59 4.81 -7.66 -1.70
C VAL A 59 5.44 -9.04 -1.78
N SER A 60 4.64 -10.10 -2.02
CA SER A 60 5.16 -11.46 -2.20
C SER A 60 6.02 -11.57 -3.47
N GLN A 61 5.56 -10.97 -4.58
CA GLN A 61 6.27 -11.01 -5.86
C GLN A 61 7.61 -10.26 -5.80
N ILE A 62 7.66 -9.13 -5.08
CA ILE A 62 8.90 -8.34 -4.91
C ILE A 62 9.73 -8.77 -3.68
N LYS A 63 9.27 -9.78 -2.93
CA LYS A 63 9.90 -10.30 -1.70
C LYS A 63 10.10 -9.23 -0.62
N ALA A 64 9.17 -8.29 -0.52
CA ALA A 64 9.14 -7.29 0.54
C ALA A 64 8.49 -7.86 1.82
N PRO A 65 8.76 -7.26 3.00
CA PRO A 65 8.02 -7.57 4.21
C PRO A 65 6.51 -7.39 4.03
N ARG A 66 5.72 -8.20 4.74
CA ARG A 66 4.27 -8.05 4.75
C ARG A 66 3.88 -6.73 5.39
N LEU A 67 2.82 -6.12 4.86
CA LEU A 67 2.24 -4.89 5.39
C LEU A 67 0.74 -5.04 5.59
N LYS A 68 0.16 -4.13 6.38
CA LYS A 68 -1.28 -4.04 6.58
C LYS A 68 -1.88 -2.96 5.71
N VAL A 69 -2.99 -3.26 5.06
CA VAL A 69 -3.83 -2.26 4.43
C VAL A 69 -4.94 -1.89 5.40
N GLN A 70 -5.21 -0.60 5.52
CA GLN A 70 -6.34 -0.07 6.28
C GLN A 70 -7.11 0.89 5.38
N ILE A 71 -8.40 0.65 5.24
CA ILE A 71 -9.30 1.51 4.47
C ILE A 71 -10.00 2.49 5.40
N LEU A 72 -9.93 3.76 5.05
CA LEU A 72 -10.55 4.85 5.79
C LEU A 72 -11.69 5.44 4.95
N THR A 73 -12.84 5.66 5.56
CA THR A 73 -14.01 6.27 4.90
C THR A 73 -13.90 7.79 4.75
N VAL A 74 -12.98 8.41 5.49
CA VAL A 74 -12.76 9.85 5.52
C VAL A 74 -11.27 10.14 5.37
N ARG A 75 -10.93 11.05 4.46
CA ARG A 75 -9.57 11.58 4.35
C ARG A 75 -9.24 12.39 5.62
N PRO A 76 -8.10 12.14 6.28
CA PRO A 76 -7.59 13.03 7.31
C PRO A 76 -7.44 14.45 6.79
N SER A 77 -7.82 15.44 7.59
CA SER A 77 -7.76 16.86 7.23
C SER A 77 -6.34 17.43 7.15
N ASP A 78 -5.33 16.62 7.45
CA ASP A 78 -3.97 17.09 7.65
C ASP A 78 -3.23 17.18 6.30
N ASP A 79 -2.52 18.29 6.08
CA ASP A 79 -1.82 18.61 4.82
C ASP A 79 -0.56 17.74 4.56
N TRP A 80 -0.35 16.66 5.32
CA TRP A 80 0.91 15.90 5.37
C TRP A 80 0.90 14.53 4.67
N GLY A 81 -0.14 14.19 3.88
CA GLY A 81 -0.24 12.89 3.19
C GLY A 81 -0.14 12.97 1.67
N GLU A 82 0.33 11.90 1.02
CA GLU A 82 0.13 11.71 -0.42
C GLU A 82 -1.39 11.71 -0.71
N LEU A 83 -1.80 12.29 -1.84
CA LEU A 83 -3.22 12.57 -2.15
C LEU A 83 -4.14 11.33 -2.07
N HIS A 84 -3.56 10.13 -2.11
CA HIS A 84 -4.28 8.87 -2.23
C HIS A 84 -4.07 7.91 -1.04
N GLY A 85 -3.19 8.25 -0.08
CA GLY A 85 -2.94 7.40 1.08
C GLY A 85 -1.73 7.82 1.90
N LEU A 86 -1.46 7.07 2.96
CA LEU A 86 -0.30 7.27 3.83
C LEU A 86 0.41 5.95 4.08
N TYR A 87 1.72 5.94 3.87
CA TYR A 87 2.59 4.85 4.29
C TYR A 87 3.13 5.13 5.70
N LEU A 88 2.83 4.23 6.62
CA LEU A 88 3.35 4.21 7.98
C LEU A 88 4.38 3.08 8.06
N PRO A 89 5.68 3.38 8.21
CA PRO A 89 6.71 2.35 8.32
C PRO A 89 6.52 1.51 9.59
N GLU A 90 7.21 0.37 9.65
CA GLU A 90 7.27 -0.46 10.87
C GLU A 90 7.68 0.38 12.08
N ASP A 91 6.94 0.21 13.18
CA ASP A 91 7.16 0.92 14.43
C ASP A 91 6.83 0.00 15.62
N ASP A 92 7.72 -0.07 16.61
CA ASP A 92 7.58 -0.90 17.81
C ASP A 92 7.12 -2.36 17.56
N GLY A 93 7.69 -3.01 16.54
CA GLY A 93 7.39 -4.40 16.18
C GLY A 93 6.05 -4.62 15.48
N LYS A 94 5.34 -3.55 15.11
CA LYS A 94 4.14 -3.61 14.26
C LYS A 94 4.57 -3.62 12.79
N PRO A 95 3.88 -4.41 11.94
CA PRO A 95 4.13 -4.38 10.51
C PRO A 95 3.83 -2.98 9.96
N ALA A 96 4.51 -2.62 8.88
CA ALA A 96 4.21 -1.41 8.14
C ALA A 96 2.74 -1.39 7.71
N LYS A 97 2.17 -0.20 7.58
CA LYS A 97 0.77 -0.02 7.24
C LYS A 97 0.63 0.97 6.09
N ILE A 98 -0.22 0.64 5.13
CA ILE A 98 -0.72 1.56 4.12
C ILE A 98 -2.15 1.92 4.52
N GLN A 99 -2.42 3.21 4.71
CA GLN A 99 -3.76 3.74 4.87
C GLN A 99 -4.22 4.30 3.52
N VAL A 100 -5.39 3.88 3.06
CA VAL A 100 -6.01 4.37 1.83
C VAL A 100 -7.38 4.93 2.21
N TRP A 101 -7.71 6.12 1.72
CA TRP A 101 -9.03 6.70 1.91
C TRP A 101 -9.91 6.38 0.71
N MET A 102 -11.12 5.89 0.95
CA MET A 102 -12.14 5.83 -0.09
C MET A 102 -12.45 7.25 -0.57
N ARG A 103 -12.79 7.41 -1.87
CA ARG A 103 -13.23 8.71 -2.40
C ARG A 103 -14.41 9.20 -1.57
N THR A 104 -14.16 10.19 -0.73
CA THR A 104 -15.20 11.14 -0.33
C THR A 104 -15.42 12.03 -1.55
N ALA A 105 -16.60 11.89 -2.18
CA ALA A 105 -17.15 12.63 -3.33
C ALA A 105 -16.30 13.78 -3.90
#